data_AF-C0GJ74-F1
#
_entry.id   AF-C0GJ74-F1
#
_cell.length_a   1.000
_cell.length_b   1.000
_cell.length_c   1.000
_cell.angle_alpha   90.00
_cell.angle_beta   90.00
_cell.angle_gamma   90.00
#
_symmetry.space_group_name_H-M   'P 1'
#
loop_
_entity.id
_entity.type
_entity.pdbx_description
1 polymer ?
#
loop_
_entity_poly.entity_id
_entity_poly.type
_entity_poly.pdbx_seq_one_letter_code
_entity_poly.pdbx_strand_id
1 'polypeptide(L)'
;MSWVKLKSSFATEEKAQKAAGIVVTTEGRLASEPGGPQYDVETRIEQGEDGWHVYWRKVFTGYDSGCGGGGCGSCGDSEAEPQQKAKIIPFPVKHNNEN
;
A
#
# COMPACT_ATOMS: atom_id res chain seq x y z
N MET A 1 11.44 17.04 4.62
CA MET A 1 11.44 15.73 5.32
C MET A 1 12.85 15.43 5.81
N SER A 2 13.00 14.99 7.06
CA SER A 2 14.29 14.76 7.72
C SER A 2 14.81 13.35 7.49
N TRP A 3 16.13 13.21 7.41
CA TRP A 3 16.80 11.91 7.45
C TRP A 3 16.67 11.27 8.83
N VAL A 4 16.35 9.99 8.87
CA VAL A 4 16.25 9.18 10.09
C VAL A 4 17.50 8.32 10.21
N LYS A 5 18.21 8.42 11.33
CA LYS A 5 19.38 7.58 11.63
C LYS A 5 18.94 6.26 12.25
N LEU A 6 19.45 5.13 11.76
CA LEU A 6 19.32 3.86 12.48
C LEU A 6 20.10 3.92 13.80
N LYS A 7 19.50 3.39 14.87
CA LYS A 7 20.12 3.39 16.20
C LYS A 7 21.44 2.62 16.25
N SER A 8 21.57 1.59 15.43
CA SER A 8 22.77 0.75 15.38
C SER A 8 23.86 1.36 14.49
N SER A 9 25.12 1.25 14.92
CA SER A 9 26.28 1.38 14.04
C SER A 9 26.78 0.01 13.58
N PHE A 10 27.54 -0.01 12.49
CA PHE A 10 28.06 -1.22 11.88
C PHE A 10 29.59 -1.16 11.79
N ALA A 11 30.25 -2.27 12.10
CA ALA A 11 31.72 -2.35 12.07
C ALA A 11 32.31 -2.29 10.64
N THR A 12 31.55 -2.66 9.62
CA THR A 12 32.01 -2.66 8.21
C THR A 12 30.98 -2.00 7.30
N GLU A 13 31.47 -1.43 6.20
CA GLU A 13 30.61 -0.82 5.17
C GLU A 13 29.64 -1.85 4.58
N GLU A 14 30.10 -3.06 4.27
CA GLU A 14 29.25 -4.12 3.72
C GLU A 14 28.07 -4.49 4.65
N LYS A 15 28.28 -4.44 5.97
CA LYS A 15 27.18 -4.66 6.93
C LYS A 15 26.20 -3.49 6.91
N ALA A 16 26.69 -2.26 6.80
CA ALA A 16 25.84 -1.08 6.65
C ALA A 16 25.06 -1.10 5.33
N GLN A 17 25.68 -1.54 4.22
CA GLN A 17 25.02 -1.70 2.92
C GLN A 17 23.92 -2.76 2.98
N LYS A 18 24.17 -3.90 3.61
CA LYS A 18 23.14 -4.92 3.84
C LYS A 18 21.97 -4.38 4.68
N ALA A 19 22.28 -3.65 5.74
CA ALA A 19 21.25 -3.02 6.58
C ALA A 19 20.44 -1.97 5.81
N ALA A 20 21.08 -1.15 4.98
CA ALA A 20 20.41 -0.20 4.09
C ALA A 20 19.44 -0.92 3.12
N GLY A 21 19.87 -2.03 2.50
CA GLY A 21 19.01 -2.82 1.63
C GLY A 21 17.78 -3.42 2.34
N ILE A 22 17.95 -3.86 3.59
CA ILE A 22 16.81 -4.30 4.43
C ILE A 22 15.85 -3.13 4.64
N VAL A 23 16.37 -1.95 5.02
CA VAL A 23 15.55 -0.75 5.29
C VAL A 23 14.77 -0.32 4.05
N VAL A 24 15.41 -0.26 2.87
CA VAL A 24 14.73 0.03 1.59
C VAL A 24 13.57 -0.92 1.37
N THR A 25 13.79 -2.22 1.60
CA THR A 25 12.78 -3.25 1.34
C THR A 25 11.64 -3.20 2.36
N THR A 26 11.95 -3.07 3.65
CA THR A 26 10.95 -3.09 4.72
C THR A 26 10.16 -1.79 4.76
N GLU A 27 10.84 -0.65 4.73
CA GLU A 27 10.17 0.64 4.77
C GLU A 27 9.45 0.92 3.45
N GLY A 28 9.98 0.49 2.30
CA GLY A 28 9.28 0.66 1.01
C GLY A 28 7.93 -0.08 0.99
N ARG A 29 7.89 -1.31 1.53
CA ARG A 29 6.64 -2.07 1.67
C ARG A 29 5.64 -1.46 2.66
N LEU A 30 6.14 -0.77 3.69
CA LEU A 30 5.30 -0.14 4.71
C LEU A 30 4.93 1.31 4.39
N ALA A 31 5.64 1.95 3.46
CA ALA A 31 5.45 3.36 3.17
C ALA A 31 4.29 3.60 2.20
N SER A 32 4.04 2.67 1.28
CA SER A 32 2.99 2.78 0.27
C SER A 32 1.69 2.11 0.69
N GLU A 33 0.56 2.77 0.43
CA GLU A 33 -0.79 2.22 0.66
C GLU A 33 -1.44 1.82 -0.68
N PRO A 34 -2.09 0.65 -0.78
CA PRO A 34 -2.87 0.28 -1.97
C PRO A 34 -3.97 1.31 -2.24
N GLY A 35 -4.01 1.90 -3.45
CA GLY A 35 -4.98 2.93 -3.80
C GLY A 35 -4.73 4.30 -3.16
N GLY A 36 -3.53 4.53 -2.62
CA GLY A 36 -3.16 5.74 -1.88
C GLY A 36 -1.80 6.32 -2.25
N PRO A 37 -1.27 7.24 -1.41
CA PRO A 37 0.06 7.80 -1.58
C PRO A 37 1.14 6.72 -1.67
N GLN A 38 2.05 6.89 -2.61
CA GLN A 38 3.21 6.04 -2.83
C GLN A 38 4.46 6.78 -2.39
N TYR A 39 5.39 6.02 -1.81
CA TYR A 39 6.66 6.54 -1.37
C TYR A 39 7.78 5.56 -1.69
N ASP A 40 8.90 6.09 -2.18
CA ASP A 40 10.17 5.38 -2.20
C ASP A 40 10.95 5.63 -0.92
N VAL A 41 11.98 4.80 -0.71
CA VAL A 41 12.90 4.92 0.41
C VAL A 41 14.30 5.14 -0.11
N GLU A 42 14.86 6.29 0.24
CA GLU A 42 16.28 6.58 0.01
C GLU A 42 17.08 6.20 1.25
N THR A 43 18.28 5.67 1.03
CA THR A 43 19.24 5.39 2.09
C THR A 43 20.57 6.09 1.81
N ARG A 44 21.26 6.45 2.87
CA ARG A 44 22.60 7.02 2.85
C ARG A 44 23.45 6.34 3.90
N ILE A 45 24.69 6.03 3.55
CA ILE A 45 25.66 5.43 4.45
C ILE A 45 26.76 6.45 4.70
N GLU A 46 27.13 6.62 5.97
CA GLU A 46 28.21 7.53 6.37
C GLU A 46 29.12 6.85 7.39
N GLN A 47 30.41 7.13 7.32
CA GLN A 47 31.37 6.70 8.32
C GLN A 47 31.47 7.76 9.42
N GLY A 48 31.25 7.36 10.67
CA GLY A 48 31.45 8.18 11.87
C GLY A 48 32.51 7.59 12.80
N GLU A 49 32.70 8.23 13.95
CA GLU A 49 33.68 7.80 14.97
C GLU A 49 33.37 6.39 15.51
N ASP A 50 32.09 6.05 15.66
CA ASP A 50 31.63 4.76 16.20
C ASP A 50 31.37 3.68 15.13
N GLY A 51 31.81 3.92 13.90
CA GLY A 51 31.65 3.03 12.75
C GLY A 51 30.68 3.55 11.68
N TRP A 52 30.16 2.64 10.88
CA TRP A 52 29.29 2.95 9.75
C TRP A 52 27.84 3.13 10.21
N HIS A 53 27.23 4.25 9.80
CA HIS A 53 25.85 4.59 10.11
C HIS A 53 24.99 4.58 8.85
N VAL A 54 23.75 4.15 9.02
CA VAL A 54 22.74 4.15 7.95
C VAL A 54 21.69 5.19 8.30
N TYR A 55 21.41 6.05 7.33
CA TYR A 55 20.33 7.03 7.35
C TYR A 55 19.33 6.69 6.26
N TRP A 56 18.06 6.99 6.48
CA TRP A 56 17.03 6.78 5.48
C TRP A 56 15.95 7.85 5.55
N ARG A 57 15.20 8.00 4.46
CA ARG A 57 14.01 8.85 4.43
C ARG A 57 12.98 8.32 3.44
N LYS A 58 11.72 8.67 3.68
CA LYS A 58 10.64 8.47 2.71
C LYS A 58 10.66 9.61 1.70
N VAL A 59 10.47 9.27 0.43
CA VAL A 59 10.37 10.22 -0.67
C VAL A 59 9.04 9.96 -1.36
N PHE A 60 8.16 10.96 -1.36
CA PHE A 60 6.86 10.84 -2.02
C PHE A 60 7.06 10.71 -3.53
N THR A 61 6.48 9.67 -4.13
CA THR A 61 6.63 9.35 -5.55
C THR A 61 5.36 9.58 -6.36
N GLY A 62 4.20 9.66 -5.70
CA GLY A 62 2.93 9.94 -6.35
C GLY A 62 1.77 9.30 -5.61
N TYR A 63 0.63 9.17 -6.30
CA TYR A 63 -0.50 8.40 -5.84
C TYR A 63 -0.69 7.21 -6.79
N ASP A 64 -0.82 6.02 -6.24
CA ASP A 64 -1.34 4.89 -6.99
C ASP A 64 -2.86 4.97 -6.86
N SER A 65 -3.55 5.31 -7.93
CA SER A 65 -5.01 5.41 -7.92
C SER A 65 -5.69 4.05 -7.82
N GLY A 66 -4.95 2.93 -7.79
CA GLY A 66 -5.49 1.56 -7.69
C GLY A 66 -6.38 1.16 -8.87
N CYS A 67 -6.56 2.06 -9.84
CA CYS A 67 -7.39 1.93 -11.01
C CYS A 67 -6.55 2.37 -12.22
N GLY A 68 -5.52 1.58 -12.50
CA GLY A 68 -4.66 1.78 -13.66
C GLY A 68 -5.44 1.47 -14.94
N GLY A 69 -6.13 2.47 -15.50
CA GLY A 69 -6.41 2.63 -16.93
C GLY A 69 -7.20 1.55 -17.69
N GLY A 70 -7.55 0.43 -17.06
CA GLY A 70 -8.45 -0.59 -17.59
C GLY A 70 -9.71 -0.57 -16.75
N GLY A 71 -10.84 -0.25 -17.39
CA GLY A 71 -12.15 -0.30 -16.75
C GLY A 71 -12.32 -1.61 -15.96
N CYS A 72 -12.98 -1.50 -14.81
CA CYS A 72 -13.59 -2.64 -14.13
C CYS A 72 -14.09 -3.65 -15.17
N GLY A 73 -13.48 -4.83 -15.25
CA GLY A 73 -13.93 -5.91 -16.13
C GLY A 73 -15.32 -6.47 -15.78
N SER A 74 -16.00 -5.88 -14.79
CA SER A 74 -17.41 -6.10 -14.45
C SER A 74 -18.35 -5.02 -15.00
N CYS A 75 -17.84 -3.88 -15.45
CA CYS A 75 -18.59 -2.95 -16.28
C CYS A 75 -18.40 -3.38 -17.73
N GLY A 76 -18.95 -4.55 -18.08
CA GLY A 76 -19.09 -4.92 -19.48
C GLY A 76 -19.88 -3.82 -20.19
N ASP A 77 -19.39 -3.39 -21.34
CA ASP A 77 -20.08 -2.53 -22.31
C ASP A 77 -21.22 -3.29 -22.98
N SER A 78 -22.00 -4.01 -22.16
CA SER A 78 -23.30 -4.46 -22.54
C SER A 78 -24.24 -3.39 -22.00
N GLU A 79 -24.66 -2.49 -22.87
CA GLU A 79 -25.98 -1.91 -22.78
C GLU A 79 -26.95 -3.08 -22.74
N ALA A 80 -27.13 -3.66 -21.55
CA ALA A 80 -28.10 -4.71 -21.33
C ALA A 80 -29.43 -4.01 -21.58
N GLU A 81 -30.06 -4.35 -22.71
CA GLU A 81 -31.41 -3.89 -23.00
C GLU A 81 -32.23 -4.08 -21.72
N PRO A 82 -32.89 -3.02 -21.21
CA PRO A 82 -33.57 -3.09 -19.94
C PRO A 82 -34.65 -4.18 -20.04
N GLN A 83 -34.38 -5.34 -19.47
CA GLN A 83 -35.38 -6.41 -19.41
C GLN A 83 -36.50 -5.91 -18.50
N GLN A 84 -37.58 -5.47 -19.12
CA GLN A 84 -38.84 -5.20 -18.45
C GLN A 84 -39.37 -6.53 -17.89
N LYS A 85 -38.97 -6.90 -16.68
CA LYS A 85 -39.71 -7.71 -15.68
C LYS A 85 -38.75 -8.19 -14.60
N ALA A 86 -38.46 -7.35 -13.61
CA ALA A 86 -38.06 -7.86 -12.32
C ALA A 86 -39.27 -8.54 -11.68
N LYS A 87 -39.20 -9.85 -11.43
CA LYS A 87 -40.26 -10.60 -10.73
C LYS A 87 -40.11 -10.33 -9.23
N ILE A 88 -41.01 -9.52 -8.69
CA ILE A 88 -41.10 -9.29 -7.24
C ILE A 88 -41.49 -10.62 -6.58
N ILE A 89 -40.63 -11.12 -5.68
CA ILE A 89 -40.93 -12.27 -4.82
C ILE A 89 -41.43 -11.73 -3.49
N PRO A 90 -42.74 -11.83 -3.18
CA PRO A 90 -43.25 -11.38 -1.90
C PRO A 90 -42.76 -12.29 -0.77
N PHE A 91 -42.26 -11.69 0.31
CA PHE A 91 -41.96 -12.41 1.54
C PHE A 91 -43.27 -12.77 2.24
N PRO A 92 -43.50 -14.04 2.61
CA PRO A 92 -44.67 -14.40 3.39
C PRO A 92 -44.54 -13.82 4.80
N VAL A 93 -45.44 -12.89 5.15
CA VAL A 93 -45.60 -12.41 6.52
C VAL A 93 -46.23 -13.55 7.33
N LYS A 94 -45.48 -14.11 8.29
CA LYS A 94 -46.04 -15.06 9.26
C LYS A 94 -47.02 -14.30 10.15
N HIS A 95 -48.32 -14.51 9.96
CA HIS A 95 -49.31 -14.18 10.98
C HIS A 95 -49.13 -15.17 12.14
N ASN A 96 -48.55 -14.71 13.25
CA ASN A 96 -48.71 -15.37 14.53
C ASN A 96 -50.14 -15.08 14.99
N ASN A 97 -51.02 -16.08 14.90
CA ASN A 97 -52.30 -16.04 15.58
C ASN A 97 -52.06 -16.42 17.04
N GLU A 98 -51.98 -15.42 17.92
CA GLU A 98 -52.33 -15.59 19.33
C GLU A 98 -53.84 -15.42 19.48
N ASN A 99 -54.53 -16.55 19.72
CA ASN A 99 -55.61 -16.75 20.69
C ASN A 99 -56.23 -18.13 20.51
#